data_AF-A0A7Y8M0T1-F1
#
_entry.id   AF-A0A7Y8M0T1-F1
#
_cell.length_a   1.000
_cell.length_b   1.000
_cell.length_c   1.000
_cell.angle_alpha   90.00
_cell.angle_beta   90.00
_cell.angle_gamma   90.00
#
_symmetry.space_group_name_H-M   'P 1'
#
loop_
_entity.id
_entity.type
_entity.pdbx_description
1 polymer ?
#
loop_
_entity_poly.entity_id
_entity_poly.type
_entity_poly.pdbx_seq_one_letter_code
_entity_poly.pdbx_strand_id
1 'polypeptide(L)'
;MDRFEGALDLYAKWGAAGIKVDFMDRDDQQMVALYERNGREAAARWLLVTFHGALKPTGLRRVWLNLMAQEGVMGAEYSKWSEQVMP
;
A
#
# COMPACT_ATOMS: atom_id res chain seq x y z
N MET A 1 21.28 -5.93 0.49
CA MET A 1 20.13 -5.01 0.58
C MET A 1 18.87 -5.85 0.52
N ASP A 2 17.87 -5.55 1.35
CA ASP A 2 16.56 -6.19 1.22
C ASP A 2 15.99 -5.90 -0.19
N ARG A 3 15.29 -6.86 -0.80
CA ARG A 3 14.70 -6.71 -2.14
C ARG A 3 13.71 -5.54 -2.21
N PHE A 4 12.99 -5.27 -1.12
CA PHE A 4 12.05 -4.17 -1.05
C PHE A 4 12.75 -2.82 -1.11
N GLU A 5 13.73 -2.59 -0.23
CA GLU A 5 14.51 -1.34 -0.19
C GLU A 5 15.23 -1.08 -1.53
N GLY A 6 15.85 -2.11 -2.11
CA GLY A 6 16.49 -1.98 -3.42
C GLY A 6 15.52 -1.63 -4.55
N ALA A 7 14.28 -2.11 -4.49
CA ALA A 7 13.24 -1.72 -5.44
C ALA A 7 12.83 -0.25 -5.23
N LEU A 8 12.67 0.20 -3.99
CA LEU A 8 12.34 1.59 -3.69
C LEU A 8 13.46 2.55 -4.14
N ASP A 9 14.73 2.18 -3.94
CA ASP A 9 15.87 2.96 -4.43
C ASP A 9 15.85 3.10 -5.96
N LEU A 10 15.54 2.01 -6.67
CA LEU A 10 15.40 2.01 -8.11
C LEU A 10 14.26 2.92 -8.57
N TYR A 11 13.08 2.82 -7.93
CA TYR A 11 11.92 3.63 -8.28
C TYR A 11 12.14 5.11 -8.01
N ALA A 12 12.78 5.46 -6.89
CA ALA A 12 13.18 6.83 -6.60
C ALA A 12 14.17 7.35 -7.65
N LYS A 13 15.16 6.54 -8.05
CA LYS A 13 16.10 6.89 -9.13
C LYS A 13 15.40 7.11 -10.47
N TRP A 14 14.33 6.38 -10.77
CA TRP A 14 13.51 6.59 -11.96
C TRP A 14 12.61 7.83 -11.89
N GLY A 15 12.47 8.46 -10.71
CA GLY A 15 11.58 9.60 -10.51
C GLY A 15 10.10 9.22 -10.37
N ALA A 16 9.80 7.99 -9.95
CA ALA A 16 8.42 7.61 -9.64
C ALA A 16 7.88 8.43 -8.46
N ALA A 17 6.59 8.77 -8.51
CA ALA A 17 5.93 9.51 -7.43
C ALA A 17 5.51 8.62 -6.24
N GLY A 18 5.40 7.30 -6.46
CA GLY A 18 4.93 6.38 -5.43
C GLY A 18 4.73 4.95 -5.92
N ILE A 19 4.22 4.11 -5.03
CA ILE A 19 3.97 2.68 -5.24
C ILE A 19 2.53 2.32 -4.87
N LYS A 20 2.00 1.29 -5.54
CA LYS A 20 0.81 0.55 -5.09
C LYS A 20 1.27 -0.84 -4.67
N VAL A 21 1.03 -1.21 -3.42
CA VAL A 21 1.41 -2.51 -2.85
C VAL A 21 0.16 -3.37 -2.70
N ASP A 22 0.28 -4.67 -2.97
CA ASP A 22 -0.85 -5.60 -3.11
C ASP A 22 -0.56 -6.93 -2.38
N PHE A 23 -1.61 -7.75 -2.21
CA PHE A 23 -1.59 -9.10 -1.62
C PHE A 23 -1.29 -9.16 -0.11
N MET A 24 -1.87 -8.25 0.67
CA MET A 24 -1.75 -8.31 2.13
C MET A 24 -2.77 -9.28 2.72
N ASP A 25 -4.07 -9.13 2.41
CA ASP A 25 -5.20 -10.02 2.75
C ASP A 25 -5.18 -10.58 4.19
N ARG A 26 -4.59 -9.82 5.11
CA ARG A 26 -4.30 -10.21 6.50
C ARG A 26 -4.33 -8.97 7.38
N ASP A 27 -4.68 -9.15 8.66
CA ASP A 27 -4.73 -8.09 9.67
C ASP A 27 -3.97 -8.44 10.96
N ASP A 28 -3.14 -9.49 10.93
CA ASP A 28 -2.31 -9.89 12.05
C ASP A 28 -1.13 -8.93 12.30
N GLN A 29 -0.46 -9.11 13.44
CA GLN A 29 0.63 -8.25 13.89
C GLN A 29 1.80 -8.18 12.89
N GLN A 30 2.13 -9.27 12.20
CA GLN A 30 3.22 -9.26 11.23
C GLN A 30 2.85 -8.40 10.03
N MET A 31 1.58 -8.47 9.63
CA MET A 31 1.06 -7.66 8.54
C MET A 31 1.07 -6.17 8.94
N VAL A 32 0.57 -5.81 10.12
CA VAL A 32 0.63 -4.43 10.62
C VAL A 32 2.07 -3.88 10.63
N ALA A 33 3.05 -4.69 11.04
CA ALA A 33 4.46 -4.30 11.00
C ALA A 33 4.97 -4.05 9.56
N LEU A 34 4.47 -4.79 8.58
CA LEU A 34 4.76 -4.55 7.16
C LEU A 34 4.22 -3.20 6.68
N TYR A 35 2.99 -2.83 7.05
CA TYR A 35 2.43 -1.51 6.72
C TYR A 35 3.28 -0.36 7.25
N GLU A 36 3.71 -0.46 8.51
CA GLU A 36 4.61 0.55 9.11
C GLU A 36 5.97 0.60 8.42
N ARG A 37 6.54 -0.57 8.10
CA ARG A 37 7.81 -0.65 7.35
C ARG A 37 7.67 0.02 5.98
N ASN A 38 6.61 -0.29 5.24
CA ASN A 38 6.36 0.27 3.91
C ASN A 38 6.22 1.79 3.97
N GLY A 39 5.44 2.30 4.93
CA GLY A 39 5.28 3.74 5.15
C GLY A 39 6.62 4.44 5.40
N ARG A 40 7.41 3.91 6.35
CA ARG A 40 8.73 4.45 6.73
C ARG A 40 9.75 4.41 5.60
N GLU A 41 9.93 3.26 4.96
CA GLU A 41 10.95 3.08 3.91
C GLU A 41 10.63 3.87 2.64
N ALA A 42 9.34 3.97 2.27
CA ALA A 42 8.90 4.79 1.15
C ALA A 42 9.04 6.29 1.47
N ALA A 43 8.72 6.71 2.70
CA ALA A 43 8.84 8.11 3.12
C ALA A 43 10.30 8.59 3.07
N ALA A 44 11.26 7.75 3.46
CA ALA A 44 12.70 8.06 3.37
C ALA A 44 13.16 8.39 1.93
N ARG A 45 12.38 7.96 0.92
CA ARG A 45 12.66 8.13 -0.50
C ARG A 45 11.64 9.04 -1.20
N TRP A 46 10.82 9.75 -0.43
CA TRP A 46 9.79 10.66 -0.94
C TRP A 46 8.75 10.00 -1.85
N LEU A 47 8.47 8.71 -1.62
CA LEU A 47 7.49 7.94 -2.36
C LEU A 47 6.14 7.92 -1.62
N LEU A 48 5.07 8.21 -2.35
CA LEU A 48 3.70 7.96 -1.90
C LEU A 48 3.40 6.46 -1.91
N VAL A 49 2.46 6.03 -1.09
CA VAL A 49 2.04 4.63 -1.01
C VAL A 49 0.52 4.53 -1.03
N THR A 50 0.04 3.57 -1.80
CA THR A 50 -1.35 3.08 -1.73
C THR A 50 -1.35 1.58 -1.51
N PHE A 51 -2.32 1.07 -0.76
CA PHE A 51 -2.45 -0.35 -0.48
C PHE A 51 -3.69 -0.94 -1.14
N HIS A 52 -3.54 -2.07 -1.80
CA HIS A 52 -4.64 -2.93 -2.20
C HIS A 52 -4.90 -4.01 -1.12
N GLY A 53 -5.96 -4.83 -1.20
CA GLY A 53 -6.17 -5.98 -0.30
C GLY A 53 -5.85 -5.71 1.18
N ALA A 54 -6.26 -4.54 1.69
CA ALA A 54 -5.68 -3.95 2.88
C ALA A 54 -6.49 -4.15 4.15
N LEU A 55 -5.80 -4.16 5.30
CA LEU A 55 -6.47 -4.15 6.60
C LEU A 55 -7.33 -2.88 6.76
N LYS A 56 -8.39 -2.96 7.58
CA LYS A 56 -9.31 -1.84 7.83
C LYS A 56 -8.61 -0.54 8.24
N PRO A 57 -9.12 0.66 7.89
CA PRO A 57 -8.47 1.91 8.27
C PRO A 57 -8.37 2.08 9.80
N THR A 58 -7.16 2.33 10.31
CA THR A 58 -6.90 2.55 11.75
C THR A 58 -6.24 3.91 12.05
N GLY A 59 -6.08 4.77 11.04
CA GLY A 59 -5.44 6.08 11.20
C GLY A 59 -3.93 6.10 10.94
N LEU A 60 -3.37 5.05 10.34
CA LEU A 60 -1.93 4.94 10.03
C LEU A 60 -1.38 6.14 9.22
N ARG A 61 -2.22 6.76 8.37
CA ARG A 61 -1.90 8.00 7.64
C ARG A 61 -1.52 9.18 8.54
N ARG A 62 -1.99 9.23 9.79
CA ARG A 62 -1.60 10.28 10.75
C ARG A 62 -0.13 10.18 11.13
N VAL A 63 0.43 8.97 11.15
CA VAL A 63 1.86 8.71 11.42
C VAL A 63 2.66 8.87 10.14
N TRP A 64 2.18 8.26 9.05
CA TRP A 64 2.85 8.22 7.75
C TRP A 64 2.03 8.99 6.70
N LEU A 65 2.31 10.28 6.55
CA LEU A 65 1.54 11.17 5.66
C LEU A 65 1.64 10.82 4.18
N ASN A 66 2.65 10.04 3.79
CA ASN A 66 2.82 9.51 2.44
C ASN A 66 1.88 8.33 2.11
N LEU A 67 1.14 7.80 3.10
CA LEU A 67 0.09 6.80 2.86
C LEU A 67 -1.19 7.49 2.40
N MET A 68 -1.53 7.35 1.12
CA MET A 68 -2.58 8.15 0.49
C MET A 68 -3.96 7.49 0.55
N ALA A 69 -4.02 6.19 0.22
CA ALA A 69 -5.27 5.44 0.14
C ALA A 69 -5.04 3.95 0.40
N GLN A 70 -6.10 3.26 0.81
CA GLN A 70 -6.10 1.81 0.93
C GLN A 70 -7.45 1.23 0.51
N GLU A 71 -7.41 0.11 -0.19
CA GLU A 71 -8.59 -0.67 -0.58
C GLU A 71 -8.83 -1.75 0.47
N GLY A 72 -9.89 -1.58 1.27
CA GLY A 72 -10.30 -2.52 2.33
C GLY A 72 -11.74 -3.01 2.14
N VAL A 73 -12.26 -2.93 0.92
CA VAL A 73 -13.62 -3.32 0.51
C VAL A 73 -13.58 -3.86 -0.92
N MET A 74 -14.67 -4.49 -1.37
CA MET A 74 -14.82 -4.92 -2.76
C MET A 74 -14.87 -3.70 -3.70
N GLY A 75 -13.80 -3.48 -4.46
CA GLY A 75 -13.68 -2.35 -5.38
C GLY A 75 -14.16 -2.63 -6.79
N ALA A 76 -13.94 -1.65 -7.68
CA ALA A 76 -14.39 -1.69 -9.07
C ALA A 76 -13.74 -2.79 -9.92
N GLU A 77 -12.67 -3.44 -9.41
CA GLU A 77 -12.09 -4.60 -10.08
C GLU A 77 -13.11 -5.73 -10.26
N TYR A 78 -14.01 -5.91 -9.29
CA TYR A 78 -15.04 -6.95 -9.31
C TYR A 78 -16.10 -6.73 -10.40
N SER A 79 -16.26 -5.51 -10.92
CA SER A 79 -17.14 -5.24 -12.06
C SER A 79 -16.68 -5.92 -13.36
N LYS A 80 -15.43 -6.39 -13.43
CA LYS A 80 -14.90 -7.09 -14.62
C LYS A 80 -15.30 -8.55 -14.68
N TRP A 81 -15.56 -9.19 -13.55
CA TRP A 81 -15.76 -10.65 -13.45
C TRP A 81 -16.94 -11.06 -12.57
N SER A 82 -17.68 -10.12 -12.01
CA SER A 82 -18.87 -10.36 -11.18
C SER A 82 -19.88 -9.23 -11.30
N GLU A 83 -21.11 -9.48 -10.88
CA GLU A 83 -22.17 -8.46 -10.78
C GLU A 83 -22.28 -7.88 -9.36
N GLN A 84 -21.33 -8.18 -8.46
CA GLN A 84 -21.44 -7.88 -7.03
C GLN A 84 -21.26 -6.40 -6.66
N VAL A 85 -20.72 -5.60 -7.57
CA VAL A 85 -20.39 -4.17 -7.34
C VAL A 85 -21.20 -3.24 -8.26
N MET A 86 -21.99 -3.79 -9.19
CA MET A 86 -22.89 -3.02 -10.05
C MET A 86 -24.22 -2.79 -9.32
N PRO A 87 -24.82 -1.57 -9.37
CA PRO A 87 -26.17 -1.32 -8.87
C PRO A 87 -27.26 -2.12 -9.59
#